data_AF-A0A1D8IT37-F1
#
_entry.id   AF-A0A1D8IT37-F1
#
_cell.length_a   1.000
_cell.length_b   1.000
_cell.length_c   1.000
_cell.angle_alpha   90.00
_cell.angle_beta   90.00
_cell.angle_gamma   90.00
#
_symmetry.space_group_name_H-M   'P 1'
#
loop_
_entity.id
_entity.type
_entity.pdbx_description
1 polymer ?
#
loop_
_entity_poly.entity_id
_entity_poly.type
_entity_poly.pdbx_seq_one_letter_code
_entity_poly.pdbx_strand_id
1 'polypeptide(L)'
;MTRDVGYKIHALALGPMENFIYLIHDQASGRAAVVDPAWDVSAIQSLANAEGMRITDILLTHSHHDHINGVDELLRDHDAETHLLKPEASFWGHPLVRPHLHHGGDAIQLGSTRIDVLHTPGHTPGSACYHLGDDLITGDTLFVFGCGRCDMKGGDPEAMFHTLRHLREDLPPDTCIHPGHNYAEKTSTTMDEQARCNPFMHFNEIDHFVRYRQHEHDRIRSTPYPRNAGIESIS
;
A
#
# COMPACT_ATOMS: atom_id res chain seq x y z
N MET A 1 26.42 -2.63 1.90
CA MET A 1 26.17 -3.91 2.59
C MET A 1 24.67 -4.00 2.77
N THR A 2 23.98 -4.81 1.96
CA THR A 2 22.56 -5.11 2.16
C THR A 2 22.44 -5.83 3.50
N ARG A 3 21.73 -5.23 4.46
CA ARG A 3 21.41 -5.90 5.72
C ARG A 3 20.58 -7.14 5.34
N ASP A 4 21.02 -8.30 5.78
CA ASP A 4 20.21 -9.52 5.71
C ASP A 4 19.08 -9.37 6.74
N VAL A 5 17.94 -8.89 6.27
CA VAL A 5 16.75 -8.57 7.09
C VAL A 5 15.84 -9.79 7.28
N GLY A 6 16.23 -10.97 6.77
CA GLY A 6 15.46 -12.22 6.89
C GLY A 6 14.26 -12.32 5.95
N TYR A 7 13.92 -11.25 5.22
CA TYR A 7 12.88 -11.21 4.20
C TYR A 7 13.35 -10.57 2.89
N LYS A 8 12.63 -10.83 1.80
CA LYS A 8 12.78 -10.16 0.51
C LYS A 8 11.42 -9.70 0.01
N ILE A 9 11.35 -8.47 -0.53
CA ILE A 9 10.16 -7.96 -1.21
C ILE A 9 10.39 -8.05 -2.71
N HIS A 10 9.45 -8.68 -3.41
CA HIS A 10 9.40 -8.73 -4.86
C HIS A 10 8.23 -7.89 -5.34
N ALA A 11 8.39 -7.17 -6.45
CA ALA A 11 7.34 -6.35 -7.03
C ALA A 11 7.06 -6.77 -8.46
N LEU A 12 5.78 -6.89 -8.81
CA LEU A 12 5.28 -7.08 -10.16
C LEU A 12 4.41 -5.88 -10.53
N ALA A 13 4.66 -5.26 -11.68
CA ALA A 13 3.74 -4.29 -12.25
C ALA A 13 2.74 -5.03 -13.14
N LEU A 14 1.49 -5.16 -12.69
CA LEU A 14 0.46 -5.97 -13.37
C LEU A 14 -0.78 -5.13 -13.67
N GLY A 15 -1.44 -5.47 -14.77
CA GLY A 15 -2.70 -4.86 -15.17
C GLY A 15 -2.57 -3.50 -15.88
N PRO A 16 -3.69 -2.97 -16.38
CA PRO A 16 -3.73 -1.72 -17.16
C PRO A 16 -3.68 -0.45 -16.31
N MET A 17 -3.77 -0.57 -14.97
CA MET A 17 -3.85 0.55 -14.04
C MET A 17 -2.53 0.79 -13.28
N GLU A 18 -1.43 0.21 -13.78
CA GLU A 18 -0.09 0.39 -13.21
C GLU A 18 0.03 -0.12 -11.76
N ASN A 19 -0.74 -1.14 -11.38
CA ASN A 19 -0.70 -1.70 -10.02
C ASN A 19 0.64 -2.39 -9.75
N PHE A 20 1.17 -2.17 -8.56
CA PHE A 20 2.21 -3.02 -8.00
C PHE A 20 1.59 -4.10 -7.12
N ILE A 21 1.95 -5.34 -7.42
CA ILE A 21 1.67 -6.49 -6.57
C ILE A 21 2.97 -6.93 -5.91
N TYR A 22 2.94 -7.04 -4.58
CA TYR A 22 4.12 -7.38 -3.81
C TYR A 22 4.07 -8.82 -3.29
N LEU A 23 5.20 -9.51 -3.33
CA LEU A 23 5.40 -10.76 -2.59
C LEU A 23 6.44 -10.51 -1.51
N ILE A 24 6.03 -10.60 -0.25
CA ILE A 24 6.93 -10.58 0.91
C ILE A 24 7.33 -12.03 1.17
N HIS A 25 8.61 -12.34 1.04
CA HIS A 25 9.16 -13.69 1.19
C HIS A 25 10.00 -13.77 2.47
N ASP A 26 9.54 -14.54 3.45
CA ASP A 26 10.33 -14.92 4.63
C ASP A 26 11.33 -16.00 4.24
N GLN A 27 12.62 -15.64 4.17
CA GLN A 27 13.65 -16.49 3.58
C GLN A 27 13.98 -17.71 4.46
N ALA A 28 13.74 -17.62 5.77
CA ALA A 28 14.02 -18.71 6.69
C ALA A 28 13.02 -19.87 6.55
N SER A 29 11.73 -19.57 6.38
CA SER A 29 10.66 -20.58 6.28
C SER A 29 10.17 -20.86 4.85
N GLY A 30 10.54 -20.01 3.89
CA GLY A 30 10.02 -20.06 2.52
C GLY A 30 8.56 -19.62 2.40
N ARG A 31 7.94 -19.10 3.48
CA ARG A 31 6.57 -18.58 3.44
C ARG A 31 6.53 -17.23 2.73
N ALA A 32 5.43 -16.98 2.03
CA ALA A 32 5.21 -15.70 1.38
C ALA A 32 3.80 -15.15 1.63
N ALA A 33 3.74 -13.82 1.73
CA ALA A 33 2.52 -13.04 1.69
C ALA A 33 2.41 -12.35 0.32
N VAL A 34 1.25 -12.43 -0.33
CA VAL A 34 0.94 -11.60 -1.51
C VAL A 34 0.13 -10.39 -1.06
N VAL A 35 0.60 -9.20 -1.37
CA VAL A 35 -0.12 -7.95 -1.09
C VAL A 35 -0.91 -7.53 -2.31
N ASP A 36 -2.22 -7.33 -2.14
CA ASP A 36 -3.17 -6.90 -3.17
C ASP A 36 -3.17 -7.75 -4.46
N PRO A 37 -3.39 -9.08 -4.40
CA PRO A 37 -3.34 -9.92 -5.59
C PRO A 37 -4.39 -9.51 -6.63
N ALA A 38 -3.93 -8.99 -7.76
CA ALA A 38 -4.78 -8.55 -8.84
C ALA A 38 -4.20 -8.83 -10.23
N TRP A 39 -5.10 -8.81 -11.22
CA TRP A 39 -4.83 -8.90 -12.66
C TRP A 39 -4.31 -10.24 -13.17
N ASP A 40 -3.00 -10.51 -13.05
CA ASP A 40 -2.35 -11.70 -13.62
C ASP A 40 -1.86 -12.62 -12.50
N VAL A 41 -2.78 -13.44 -11.97
CA VAL A 41 -2.46 -14.38 -10.88
C VAL A 41 -1.47 -15.46 -11.33
N SER A 42 -1.46 -15.81 -12.61
CA SER A 42 -0.46 -16.73 -13.17
C SER A 42 0.96 -16.18 -13.08
N ALA A 43 1.15 -14.87 -13.32
CA ALA A 43 2.44 -14.21 -13.14
C ALA A 43 2.89 -14.21 -11.66
N ILE A 44 1.96 -13.96 -10.72
CA ILE A 44 2.22 -14.03 -9.27
C ILE A 44 2.69 -15.45 -8.89
N GLN A 45 1.95 -16.48 -9.30
CA GLN A 45 2.29 -17.88 -9.04
C GLN A 45 3.62 -18.28 -9.69
N SER A 46 3.89 -17.81 -10.92
CA SER A 46 5.13 -18.09 -11.64
C SER A 46 6.35 -17.53 -10.89
N LEU A 47 6.26 -16.30 -10.38
CA LEU A 47 7.30 -15.70 -9.56
C LEU A 47 7.50 -16.47 -8.24
N ALA A 48 6.40 -16.80 -7.55
CA ALA A 48 6.47 -17.58 -6.31
C ALA A 48 7.18 -18.93 -6.54
N ASN A 49 6.82 -19.65 -7.60
CA ASN A 49 7.45 -20.93 -7.96
C ASN A 49 8.93 -20.77 -8.30
N ALA A 50 9.30 -19.74 -9.06
CA ALA A 50 10.69 -19.50 -9.47
C ALA A 50 11.61 -19.19 -8.28
N GLU A 51 11.09 -18.52 -7.25
CA GLU A 51 11.84 -18.16 -6.05
C GLU A 51 11.64 -19.17 -4.90
N GLY A 52 10.93 -20.27 -5.14
CA GLY A 52 10.70 -21.33 -4.14
C GLY A 52 9.78 -20.91 -2.98
N MET A 53 8.93 -19.92 -3.20
CA MET A 53 8.00 -19.40 -2.19
C MET A 53 6.77 -20.28 -2.05
N ARG A 54 6.28 -20.39 -0.81
CA ARG A 54 4.97 -20.95 -0.49
C ARG A 54 4.04 -19.84 -0.02
N ILE A 55 3.09 -19.47 -0.88
CA ILE A 55 2.08 -18.46 -0.55
C ILE A 55 1.18 -19.00 0.56
N THR A 56 1.17 -18.32 1.71
CA THR A 56 0.38 -18.67 2.90
C THR A 56 -0.52 -17.55 3.39
N ASP A 57 -0.26 -16.33 2.94
CA ASP A 57 -0.94 -15.14 3.45
C ASP A 57 -1.29 -14.24 2.26
N ILE A 58 -2.49 -13.65 2.29
CA ILE A 58 -2.91 -12.57 1.39
C ILE A 58 -3.15 -11.34 2.26
N LEU A 59 -2.48 -10.24 1.96
CA LEU A 59 -2.58 -8.99 2.71
C LEU A 59 -3.29 -7.98 1.82
N LEU A 60 -4.47 -7.51 2.23
CA LEU A 60 -5.21 -6.50 1.49
C LEU A 60 -4.98 -5.14 2.13
N THR A 61 -4.46 -4.19 1.36
CA THR A 61 -4.34 -2.79 1.81
C THR A 61 -5.72 -2.14 1.85
N HIS A 62 -6.57 -2.43 0.87
CA HIS A 62 -7.95 -1.98 0.77
C HIS A 62 -8.73 -2.84 -0.25
N SER A 63 -10.03 -2.60 -0.40
CA SER A 63 -10.95 -3.48 -1.15
C SER A 63 -11.40 -2.94 -2.50
N HIS A 64 -10.65 -2.05 -3.14
CA HIS A 64 -10.96 -1.68 -4.52
C HIS A 64 -10.63 -2.82 -5.48
N HIS A 65 -11.44 -2.94 -6.53
CA HIS A 65 -11.46 -4.11 -7.38
C HIS A 65 -10.10 -4.44 -8.00
N ASP A 66 -9.36 -3.44 -8.42
CA ASP A 66 -8.02 -3.57 -9.02
C ASP A 66 -6.92 -3.97 -8.03
N HIS A 67 -7.23 -4.10 -6.73
CA HIS A 67 -6.34 -4.65 -5.70
C HIS A 67 -6.78 -6.04 -5.20
N ILE A 68 -7.99 -6.48 -5.53
CA ILE A 68 -8.57 -7.72 -4.96
C ILE A 68 -9.07 -8.72 -6.00
N ASN A 69 -9.09 -8.37 -7.28
CA ASN A 69 -9.72 -9.22 -8.31
C ASN A 69 -8.97 -10.54 -8.59
N GLY A 70 -7.78 -10.74 -8.01
CA GLY A 70 -7.04 -11.99 -8.04
C GLY A 70 -7.17 -12.84 -6.76
N VAL A 71 -7.83 -12.36 -5.70
CA VAL A 71 -7.93 -13.05 -4.40
C VAL A 71 -8.56 -14.44 -4.55
N ASP A 72 -9.73 -14.53 -5.19
CA ASP A 72 -10.45 -15.80 -5.33
C ASP A 72 -9.69 -16.81 -6.20
N GLU A 73 -8.98 -16.34 -7.21
CA GLU A 73 -8.14 -17.21 -8.03
C GLU A 73 -6.93 -17.73 -7.25
N LEU A 74 -6.26 -16.86 -6.50
CA LEU A 74 -5.12 -17.28 -5.69
C LEU A 74 -5.52 -18.26 -4.58
N LEU A 75 -6.69 -18.06 -3.96
CA LEU A 75 -7.21 -18.96 -2.92
C LEU A 75 -7.67 -20.33 -3.44
N ARG A 76 -7.89 -20.49 -4.75
CA ARG A 76 -8.21 -21.81 -5.36
C ARG A 76 -7.00 -22.75 -5.31
N ASP A 77 -5.79 -22.19 -5.46
CA ASP A 77 -4.55 -22.97 -5.56
C ASP A 77 -3.74 -22.97 -4.25
N HIS A 78 -4.09 -22.10 -3.29
CA HIS A 78 -3.35 -21.93 -2.04
C HIS A 78 -4.25 -21.98 -0.80
N ASP A 79 -3.75 -22.65 0.24
CA ASP A 79 -4.35 -22.67 1.57
C ASP A 79 -4.02 -21.39 2.37
N ALA A 80 -4.19 -20.23 1.74
CA ALA A 80 -3.82 -18.94 2.32
C ALA A 80 -4.91 -18.34 3.22
N GLU A 81 -4.48 -17.60 4.24
CA GLU A 81 -5.32 -16.74 5.09
C GLU A 81 -5.40 -15.34 4.46
N THR A 82 -6.57 -14.67 4.55
CA THR A 82 -6.73 -13.31 4.02
C THR A 82 -6.77 -12.31 5.15
N HIS A 83 -5.83 -11.38 5.16
CA HIS A 83 -5.62 -10.36 6.20
C HIS A 83 -6.08 -9.00 5.72
N LEU A 84 -6.90 -8.34 6.53
CA LEU A 84 -7.37 -6.97 6.31
C LEU A 84 -7.87 -6.35 7.62
N LEU A 85 -7.97 -5.04 7.65
CA LEU A 85 -8.51 -4.33 8.80
C LEU A 85 -10.04 -4.52 8.92
N LYS A 86 -10.54 -4.58 10.16
CA LYS A 86 -11.99 -4.70 10.46
C LYS A 86 -12.87 -3.63 9.79
N PRO A 87 -12.48 -2.34 9.76
CA PRO A 87 -13.21 -1.32 9.01
C PRO A 87 -13.27 -1.63 7.51
N GLU A 88 -12.23 -2.22 6.93
CA GLU A 88 -12.19 -2.56 5.50
C GLU A 88 -13.10 -3.74 5.19
N ALA A 89 -13.06 -4.81 6.00
CA ALA A 89 -13.99 -5.92 5.86
C ALA A 89 -15.46 -5.45 5.93
N SER A 90 -15.74 -4.49 6.84
CA SER A 90 -17.07 -3.90 6.98
C SER A 90 -17.45 -3.03 5.78
N PHE A 91 -16.50 -2.26 5.24
CA PHE A 91 -16.68 -1.40 4.08
C PHE A 91 -16.89 -2.21 2.78
N TRP A 92 -16.08 -3.25 2.58
CA TRP A 92 -16.14 -4.15 1.44
C TRP A 92 -17.47 -4.89 1.40
N GLY A 93 -17.93 -5.40 2.54
CA GLY A 93 -19.22 -6.07 2.66
C GLY A 93 -19.34 -7.36 1.85
N HIS A 94 -18.21 -7.92 1.40
CA HIS A 94 -18.15 -9.16 0.63
C HIS A 94 -17.88 -10.36 1.54
N PRO A 95 -18.45 -11.55 1.26
CA PRO A 95 -18.05 -12.77 1.95
C PRO A 95 -16.55 -13.03 1.80
N LEU A 96 -15.86 -13.24 2.92
CA LEU A 96 -14.42 -13.49 2.94
C LEU A 96 -14.15 -14.96 3.17
N VAL A 97 -13.22 -15.53 2.41
CA VAL A 97 -12.71 -16.88 2.63
C VAL A 97 -11.54 -16.79 3.61
N ARG A 98 -11.66 -17.46 4.76
CA ARG A 98 -10.65 -17.47 5.85
C ARG A 98 -10.12 -16.08 6.23
N PRO A 99 -10.99 -15.12 6.60
CA PRO A 99 -10.53 -13.80 7.01
C PRO A 99 -9.84 -13.83 8.37
N HIS A 100 -8.69 -13.17 8.45
CA HIS A 100 -8.04 -12.74 9.68
C HIS A 100 -8.21 -11.22 9.77
N LEU A 101 -9.10 -10.77 10.66
CA LEU A 101 -9.47 -9.37 10.78
C LEU A 101 -8.67 -8.67 11.88
N HIS A 102 -7.98 -7.60 11.49
CA HIS A 102 -7.04 -6.88 12.36
C HIS A 102 -7.59 -5.51 12.81
N HIS A 103 -7.05 -5.02 13.91
CA HIS A 103 -7.05 -3.60 14.29
C HIS A 103 -5.75 -2.93 13.83
N GLY A 104 -5.76 -1.60 13.69
CA GLY A 104 -4.52 -0.85 13.54
C GLY A 104 -3.61 -1.05 14.76
N GLY A 105 -2.32 -1.28 14.52
CA GLY A 105 -1.32 -1.61 15.54
C GLY A 105 -1.16 -3.11 15.82
N ASP A 106 -2.01 -3.97 15.24
CA ASP A 106 -1.79 -5.42 15.25
C ASP A 106 -0.57 -5.79 14.40
N ALA A 107 -0.13 -7.05 14.52
CA ALA A 107 0.95 -7.58 13.69
C ALA A 107 0.62 -8.97 13.16
N ILE A 108 1.09 -9.21 11.93
CA ILE A 108 1.02 -10.48 11.23
C ILE A 108 2.41 -11.13 11.31
N GLN A 109 2.43 -12.44 11.60
CA GLN A 109 3.67 -13.21 11.68
C GLN A 109 3.80 -14.13 10.45
N LEU A 110 4.61 -13.71 9.49
CA LEU A 110 4.94 -14.49 8.29
C LEU A 110 6.23 -15.26 8.52
N GLY A 111 6.13 -16.49 9.04
CA GLY A 111 7.33 -17.24 9.43
C GLY A 111 8.09 -16.52 10.54
N SER A 112 9.33 -16.09 10.29
CA SER A 112 10.11 -15.25 11.21
C SER A 112 9.92 -13.74 10.99
N THR A 113 9.32 -13.35 9.87
CA THR A 113 9.10 -11.96 9.48
C THR A 113 7.86 -11.38 10.18
N ARG A 114 8.07 -10.34 10.99
CA ARG A 114 6.98 -9.56 11.59
C ARG A 114 6.55 -8.46 10.64
N ILE A 115 5.24 -8.31 10.44
CA ILE A 115 4.63 -7.26 9.64
C ILE A 115 3.64 -6.50 10.53
N ASP A 116 3.92 -5.23 10.82
CA ASP A 116 3.02 -4.36 11.57
C ASP A 116 1.94 -3.79 10.66
N VAL A 117 0.69 -3.81 11.11
CA VAL A 117 -0.48 -3.33 10.36
C VAL A 117 -0.82 -1.91 10.81
N LEU A 118 -0.53 -0.92 9.97
CA LEU A 118 -0.87 0.47 10.23
C LEU A 118 -2.24 0.79 9.64
N HIS A 119 -3.15 1.34 10.45
CA HIS A 119 -4.45 1.82 9.94
C HIS A 119 -4.27 3.23 9.40
N THR A 120 -4.48 3.38 8.09
CA THR A 120 -4.18 4.59 7.33
C THR A 120 -5.39 5.03 6.50
N PRO A 121 -6.52 5.40 7.17
CA PRO A 121 -7.75 5.72 6.48
C PRO A 121 -7.61 6.99 5.61
N GLY A 122 -8.44 7.06 4.58
CA GLY A 122 -8.58 8.24 3.75
C GLY A 122 -8.94 7.91 2.30
N HIS A 123 -8.29 6.88 1.75
CA HIS A 123 -8.70 6.33 0.45
C HIS A 123 -9.95 5.44 0.59
N THR A 124 -9.91 4.55 1.57
CA THR A 124 -11.06 3.81 2.11
C THR A 124 -11.08 3.94 3.64
N PRO A 125 -12.18 3.59 4.32
CA PRO A 125 -12.27 3.66 5.78
C PRO A 125 -11.32 2.69 6.51
N GLY A 126 -10.93 1.60 5.85
CA GLY A 126 -10.05 0.57 6.41
C GLY A 126 -8.74 0.40 5.65
N SER A 127 -8.32 1.39 4.86
CA SER A 127 -7.02 1.40 4.20
C SER A 127 -5.89 1.10 5.20
N ALA A 128 -4.97 0.23 4.81
CA ALA A 128 -3.87 -0.25 5.64
C ALA A 128 -2.53 -0.08 4.93
N CYS A 129 -1.50 0.25 5.69
CA CYS A 129 -0.11 0.08 5.27
C CYS A 129 0.54 -1.07 6.06
N TYR A 130 1.41 -1.83 5.41
CA TYR A 130 2.14 -2.95 6.00
C TYR A 130 3.60 -2.58 6.19
N HIS A 131 4.04 -2.50 7.45
CA HIS A 131 5.38 -2.05 7.83
C HIS A 131 6.23 -3.25 8.29
N LEU A 132 7.42 -3.42 7.71
CA LEU A 132 8.36 -4.50 8.04
C LEU A 132 9.79 -3.99 7.88
N GLY A 133 10.60 -4.11 8.94
CA GLY A 133 11.97 -3.61 8.92
C GLY A 133 12.04 -2.12 8.57
N ASP A 134 12.74 -1.81 7.47
CA ASP A 134 12.86 -0.44 6.94
C ASP A 134 11.91 -0.21 5.73
N ASP A 135 10.97 -1.12 5.44
CA ASP A 135 10.06 -1.08 4.30
C ASP A 135 8.59 -0.84 4.72
N LEU A 136 7.86 -0.07 3.91
CA LEU A 136 6.43 0.19 4.08
C LEU A 136 5.69 0.01 2.75
N ILE A 137 4.77 -0.95 2.69
CA ILE A 137 3.85 -1.12 1.57
C ILE A 137 2.58 -0.31 1.85
N THR A 138 2.26 0.64 0.99
CA THR A 138 1.30 1.72 1.30
C THR A 138 -0.04 1.60 0.59
N GLY A 139 -0.17 0.67 -0.37
CA GLY A 139 -1.33 0.59 -1.25
C GLY A 139 -1.64 1.98 -1.82
N ASP A 140 -2.91 2.38 -1.69
CA ASP A 140 -3.40 3.66 -2.18
C ASP A 140 -3.40 4.77 -1.13
N THR A 141 -2.81 4.54 0.05
CA THR A 141 -2.63 5.60 1.03
C THR A 141 -1.64 6.65 0.52
N LEU A 142 -0.46 6.18 0.09
CA LEU A 142 0.67 7.02 -0.30
C LEU A 142 1.29 6.49 -1.59
N PHE A 143 1.36 7.34 -2.61
CA PHE A 143 2.10 7.08 -3.83
C PHE A 143 3.45 7.81 -3.79
N VAL A 144 4.38 7.46 -4.69
CA VAL A 144 5.56 8.29 -4.90
C VAL A 144 5.09 9.67 -5.37
N PHE A 145 5.31 10.69 -4.54
CA PHE A 145 4.92 12.09 -4.77
C PHE A 145 3.42 12.33 -5.01
N GLY A 146 2.56 11.42 -4.52
CA GLY A 146 1.10 11.56 -4.58
C GLY A 146 0.40 10.85 -3.42
N CYS A 147 -0.93 10.86 -3.40
CA CYS A 147 -1.75 10.03 -2.50
C CYS A 147 -3.02 9.55 -3.20
N GLY A 148 -3.69 8.57 -2.59
CA GLY A 148 -4.96 8.04 -3.08
C GLY A 148 -6.05 9.10 -3.26
N ARG A 149 -7.08 8.72 -4.00
CA ARG A 149 -8.29 9.53 -4.16
C ARG A 149 -9.17 9.45 -2.92
N CYS A 150 -9.84 10.56 -2.58
CA CYS A 150 -10.77 10.63 -1.46
C CYS A 150 -12.19 11.04 -1.90
N ASP A 151 -12.46 11.05 -3.22
CA ASP A 151 -13.73 11.50 -3.81
C ASP A 151 -14.66 10.34 -4.21
N MET A 152 -14.24 9.11 -3.93
CA MET A 152 -15.04 7.89 -4.15
C MET A 152 -15.73 7.46 -2.86
N LYS A 153 -16.66 6.49 -2.96
CA LYS A 153 -17.39 5.96 -1.80
C LYS A 153 -16.40 5.50 -0.73
N GLY A 154 -16.56 5.99 0.50
CA GLY A 154 -15.69 5.64 1.63
C GLY A 154 -14.40 6.47 1.74
N GLY A 155 -14.09 7.29 0.73
CA GLY A 155 -12.99 8.23 0.79
C GLY A 155 -13.28 9.39 1.76
N ASP A 156 -12.23 9.83 2.45
CA ASP A 156 -12.26 10.89 3.44
C ASP A 156 -10.94 11.70 3.36
N PRO A 157 -10.96 12.92 2.80
CA PRO A 157 -9.75 13.72 2.66
C PRO A 157 -9.24 14.29 4.00
N GLU A 158 -10.09 14.45 5.01
CA GLU A 158 -9.67 14.86 6.36
C GLU A 158 -8.90 13.72 7.04
N ALA A 159 -9.41 12.50 6.93
CA ALA A 159 -8.69 11.31 7.40
C ALA A 159 -7.35 11.13 6.67
N MET A 160 -7.32 11.32 5.34
CA MET A 160 -6.07 11.25 4.56
C MET A 160 -5.04 12.29 5.04
N PHE A 161 -5.47 13.52 5.32
CA PHE A 161 -4.59 14.57 5.86
C PHE A 161 -3.90 14.11 7.16
N HIS A 162 -4.68 13.60 8.12
CA HIS A 162 -4.13 13.11 9.38
C HIS A 162 -3.23 11.89 9.19
N THR A 163 -3.63 10.95 8.33
CA THR A 163 -2.84 9.76 7.97
C THR A 163 -1.47 10.14 7.42
N LEU A 164 -1.40 11.01 6.41
CA LEU A 164 -0.13 11.41 5.79
C LEU A 164 0.77 12.16 6.77
N ARG A 165 0.18 12.97 7.65
CA ARG A 165 0.90 13.67 8.71
C ARG A 165 1.53 12.69 9.71
N HIS A 166 0.76 11.73 10.24
CA HIS A 166 1.28 10.74 11.18
C HIS A 166 2.37 9.88 10.54
N LEU A 167 2.17 9.41 9.30
CA LEU A 167 3.21 8.65 8.58
C LEU A 167 4.52 9.44 8.48
N ARG A 168 4.45 10.75 8.19
CA ARG A 168 5.63 11.62 8.13
C ARG A 168 6.29 11.84 9.49
N GLU A 169 5.51 11.96 10.56
CA GLU A 169 5.99 12.27 11.92
C GLU A 169 6.54 11.03 12.65
N ASP A 170 5.94 9.86 12.41
CA ASP A 170 6.20 8.64 13.20
C ASP A 170 7.22 7.69 12.55
N LEU A 171 7.42 7.75 11.23
CA LEU A 171 8.31 6.82 10.53
C LEU A 171 9.75 7.35 10.40
N PRO A 172 10.77 6.46 10.47
CA PRO A 172 12.15 6.82 10.18
C PRO A 172 12.30 7.48 8.78
N PRO A 173 13.19 8.48 8.63
CA PRO A 173 13.41 9.13 7.34
C PRO A 173 13.86 8.18 6.22
N ASP A 174 14.58 7.12 6.57
CA ASP A 174 15.10 6.12 5.63
C ASP A 174 14.08 5.03 5.27
N THR A 175 12.85 5.04 5.82
CA THR A 175 11.81 4.06 5.49
C THR A 175 11.52 4.08 3.98
N CYS A 176 11.68 2.93 3.34
CA CYS A 176 11.43 2.71 1.92
C CYS A 176 9.92 2.52 1.66
N ILE A 177 9.37 3.30 0.73
CA ILE A 177 7.95 3.33 0.40
C ILE A 177 7.69 2.53 -0.89
N HIS A 178 6.76 1.59 -0.79
CA HIS A 178 6.31 0.68 -1.84
C HIS A 178 4.81 0.93 -2.14
N PRO A 179 4.48 1.74 -3.16
CA PRO A 179 3.11 2.17 -3.43
C PRO A 179 2.25 1.10 -4.10
N GLY A 180 0.92 1.22 -4.01
CA GLY A 180 -0.01 0.34 -4.73
C GLY A 180 0.00 0.54 -6.26
N HIS A 181 0.42 1.70 -6.73
CA HIS A 181 0.48 2.05 -8.16
C HIS A 181 1.76 2.80 -8.55
N ASN A 182 2.19 2.61 -9.80
CA ASN A 182 3.41 3.17 -10.37
C ASN A 182 3.21 4.49 -11.13
N TYR A 183 2.54 5.48 -10.53
CA TYR A 183 2.22 6.73 -11.23
C TYR A 183 3.37 7.73 -11.39
N ALA A 184 4.51 7.50 -10.73
CA ALA A 184 5.61 8.46 -10.67
C ALA A 184 6.79 8.12 -11.60
N GLU A 185 7.74 9.04 -11.70
CA GLU A 185 8.96 8.86 -12.50
C GLU A 185 9.91 7.77 -11.96
N LYS A 186 9.61 7.24 -10.76
CA LYS A 186 10.33 6.16 -10.09
C LYS A 186 9.37 5.28 -9.30
N THR A 187 9.78 4.05 -9.06
CA THR A 187 8.92 2.98 -8.51
C THR A 187 8.87 2.93 -6.98
N SER A 188 9.84 3.56 -6.30
CA SER A 188 9.93 3.63 -4.83
C SER A 188 10.65 4.92 -4.40
N THR A 189 10.60 5.22 -3.10
CA THR A 189 11.20 6.43 -2.52
C THR A 189 11.41 6.24 -1.01
N THR A 190 12.17 7.11 -0.35
CA THR A 190 12.21 7.14 1.11
C THR A 190 11.17 8.09 1.70
N MET A 191 10.85 7.93 2.99
CA MET A 191 9.99 8.88 3.72
C MET A 191 10.58 10.30 3.75
N ASP A 192 11.91 10.45 3.92
CA ASP A 192 12.57 11.77 3.83
C ASP A 192 12.29 12.45 2.49
N GLU A 193 12.42 11.69 1.39
CA GLU A 193 12.21 12.25 0.08
C GLU A 193 10.73 12.57 -0.18
N GLN A 194 9.79 11.77 0.33
CA GLN A 194 8.36 12.11 0.33
C GLN A 194 8.10 13.39 1.11
N ALA A 195 8.60 13.50 2.34
CA ALA A 195 8.42 14.68 3.18
C ALA A 195 8.98 15.95 2.54
N ARG A 196 10.02 15.83 1.69
CA ARG A 196 10.59 16.96 0.94
C ARG A 196 9.87 17.27 -0.37
N CYS A 197 9.37 16.25 -1.07
CA CYS A 197 9.02 16.37 -2.49
C CYS A 197 7.55 16.07 -2.82
N ASN A 198 6.78 15.49 -1.89
CA ASN A 198 5.38 15.16 -2.07
C ASN A 198 4.49 16.36 -1.65
N PRO A 199 3.75 16.99 -2.58
CA PRO A 199 2.93 18.16 -2.27
C PRO A 199 1.91 17.90 -1.17
N PHE A 200 1.36 16.69 -1.08
CA PHE A 200 0.34 16.34 -0.09
C PHE A 200 0.86 16.36 1.37
N MET A 201 2.18 16.35 1.58
CA MET A 201 2.78 16.36 2.92
C MET A 201 3.13 17.77 3.43
N HIS A 202 2.83 18.83 2.66
CA HIS A 202 3.23 20.21 2.97
C HIS A 202 2.11 21.10 3.50
N PHE A 203 0.87 20.61 3.53
CA PHE A 203 -0.25 21.35 4.09
C PHE A 203 -0.22 21.33 5.62
N ASN A 204 -0.44 22.50 6.23
CA ASN A 204 -0.62 22.63 7.69
C ASN A 204 -2.09 22.78 8.09
N GLU A 205 -2.93 23.22 7.15
CA GLU A 205 -4.36 23.49 7.36
C GLU A 205 -5.19 22.46 6.59
N ILE A 206 -6.13 21.83 7.28
CA ILE A 206 -6.95 20.73 6.72
C ILE A 206 -7.79 21.21 5.53
N ASP A 207 -8.38 22.41 5.61
CA ASP A 207 -9.19 22.98 4.52
C ASP A 207 -8.39 23.17 3.23
N HIS A 208 -7.11 23.54 3.34
CA HIS A 208 -6.22 23.69 2.18
C HIS A 208 -5.89 22.34 1.57
N PHE A 209 -5.61 21.32 2.40
CA PHE A 209 -5.40 19.96 1.93
C PHE A 209 -6.64 19.43 1.20
N VAL A 210 -7.82 19.56 1.81
CA VAL A 210 -9.09 19.08 1.24
C VAL A 210 -9.36 19.76 -0.09
N ARG A 211 -9.21 21.09 -0.17
CA ARG A 211 -9.37 21.85 -1.41
C ARG A 211 -8.40 21.37 -2.49
N TYR A 212 -7.12 21.24 -2.15
CA TYR A 212 -6.10 20.80 -3.09
C TYR A 212 -6.40 19.40 -3.62
N ARG A 213 -6.63 18.43 -2.71
CA ARG A 213 -6.88 17.04 -3.08
C ARG A 213 -8.15 16.89 -3.91
N GLN A 214 -9.26 17.50 -3.49
CA GLN A 214 -10.56 17.24 -4.09
C GLN A 214 -10.84 18.08 -5.34
N HIS A 215 -10.14 19.21 -5.54
CA HIS A 215 -10.53 20.18 -6.58
C HIS A 215 -9.39 20.71 -7.46
N GLU A 216 -8.15 20.66 -7.01
CA GLU A 216 -7.03 21.30 -7.72
C GLU A 216 -6.07 20.28 -8.32
N HIS A 217 -5.60 19.31 -7.52
CA HIS A 217 -4.56 18.36 -7.90
C HIS A 217 -4.85 17.68 -9.24
N ASP A 218 -6.03 17.09 -9.42
CA ASP A 218 -6.34 16.32 -10.63
C ASP A 218 -6.46 17.19 -11.90
N ARG A 219 -6.54 18.52 -11.76
CA ARG A 219 -6.54 19.47 -12.89
C ARG A 219 -5.13 19.92 -13.28
N ILE A 220 -4.18 19.86 -12.35
CA ILE A 220 -2.82 20.39 -12.53
C ILE A 220 -1.74 19.30 -12.53
N ARG A 221 -2.10 18.05 -12.16
CA ARG A 221 -1.16 16.94 -12.10
C ARG A 221 -0.60 16.61 -13.48
N SER A 222 0.67 16.25 -13.51
CA SER A 222 1.35 15.71 -14.69
C SER A 222 1.65 14.23 -14.43
N THR A 223 1.55 13.38 -15.45
CA THR A 223 1.92 11.96 -15.38
C THR A 223 3.10 11.69 -16.31
N PRO A 224 4.17 11.01 -15.87
CA PRO A 224 4.37 10.50 -14.52
C PRO A 224 4.50 11.63 -13.47
N TYR A 225 4.14 11.37 -12.21
CA TYR A 225 4.25 12.33 -11.11
C TYR A 225 5.73 12.73 -10.94
N PRO A 226 6.09 14.00 -11.26
CA PRO A 226 7.47 14.43 -11.18
C PRO A 226 7.82 14.81 -9.74
N ARG A 227 9.11 14.70 -9.42
CA ARG A 227 9.62 15.26 -8.17
C ARG A 227 9.30 16.75 -8.05
N ASN A 228 8.80 17.19 -6.89
CA ASN A 228 8.46 18.57 -6.55
C ASN A 228 7.27 19.18 -7.31
N ALA A 229 6.47 18.37 -8.02
CA ALA A 229 5.27 18.87 -8.68
C ALA A 229 4.29 19.48 -7.66
N GLY A 230 3.83 20.70 -7.89
CA GLY A 230 2.77 21.32 -7.08
C GLY A 230 3.21 21.91 -5.74
N ILE A 231 4.46 21.79 -5.31
CA ILE A 231 4.95 22.44 -4.08
C ILE A 231 4.85 23.98 -4.19
N GLU A 232 5.17 24.53 -5.36
CA GLU A 232 5.12 25.97 -5.61
C GLU A 232 3.69 26.56 -5.54
N SER A 233 2.66 25.72 -5.65
CA SER A 233 1.25 26.14 -5.59
C SER A 233 0.62 26.07 -4.19
N ILE A 234 1.38 25.65 -3.16
CA ILE A 234 0.89 25.46 -1.78
C ILE A 234 1.10 26.71 -0.91
N SER A 235 1.71 27.78 -1.47
CA SER A 235 1.93 29.07 -0.80
C SER A 235 0.67 29.91 -0.61
#